data_AF-A0A1D1YFP9-F1
#
_entry.id   AF-A0A1D1YFP9-F1
#
_cell.length_a   1.000
_cell.length_b   1.000
_cell.length_c   1.000
_cell.angle_alpha   90.00
_cell.angle_beta   90.00
_cell.angle_gamma   90.00
#
_symmetry.space_group_name_H-M   'P 1'
#
loop_
_entity.id
_entity.type
_entity.pdbx_description
1 polymer ?
#
loop_
_entity_poly.entity_id
_entity_poly.type
_entity_poly.pdbx_seq_one_letter_code
_entity_poly.pdbx_strand_id
1 'polypeptide(L)'
;FVFLFFLPCSAGKSSEVCISPGGRFPPFSSEGKPPQKVAKGPRDLAFCRVFREKTCCDVSQTYPALLSIRKLASAGEAKQECLNVWEVLECSICDPRVGTRPGPPVICASFCDLVFHSCSEAYFSIDVKTQVSQCNQSGLHIMTPKNHFAMAKRLV
;
A
#
# COMPACT_ATOMS: atom_id res chain seq x y z
N PHE A 1 -40.61 27.14 -19.99
CA PHE A 1 -39.52 26.96 -20.97
C PHE A 1 -38.19 27.00 -20.24
N VAL A 2 -37.60 25.85 -19.92
CA VAL A 2 -36.22 25.78 -19.40
C VAL A 2 -35.49 24.74 -20.25
N PHE A 3 -34.63 25.23 -21.13
CA PHE A 3 -33.76 24.43 -21.99
C PHE A 3 -32.62 23.86 -21.13
N LEU A 4 -32.72 22.60 -20.72
CA LEU A 4 -31.60 21.85 -20.17
C LEU A 4 -30.69 21.44 -21.33
N PHE A 5 -29.60 22.19 -21.49
CA PHE A 5 -28.45 21.83 -22.32
C PHE A 5 -27.88 20.50 -21.81
N PHE A 6 -28.30 19.40 -22.44
CA PHE A 6 -27.61 18.11 -22.33
C PHE A 6 -26.24 18.25 -23.01
N LEU A 7 -25.23 18.68 -22.24
CA LEU A 7 -23.84 18.49 -22.66
C LEU A 7 -23.57 16.97 -22.64
N PRO A 8 -23.21 16.34 -23.77
CA PRO A 8 -22.74 14.97 -23.74
C PRO A 8 -21.39 14.97 -23.00
N CYS A 9 -21.37 14.34 -21.83
CA CYS A 9 -20.15 13.94 -21.16
C CYS A 9 -19.42 12.99 -22.11
N SER A 10 -18.50 13.52 -22.92
CA SER A 10 -17.59 12.69 -23.71
C SER A 10 -16.74 11.93 -22.72
N ALA A 11 -17.10 10.66 -22.49
CA ALA A 11 -16.29 9.69 -21.77
C ALA A 11 -15.08 9.37 -22.65
N GLY A 12 -14.14 10.33 -22.72
CA GLY A 12 -12.82 10.11 -23.26
C GLY A 12 -12.22 8.95 -22.49
N LYS A 13 -12.10 7.81 -23.16
CA LYS A 13 -11.46 6.60 -22.63
C LYS A 13 -9.97 6.90 -22.60
N SER A 14 -9.52 7.68 -21.62
CA SER A 14 -8.11 7.76 -21.30
C SER A 14 -7.70 6.34 -20.95
N SER A 15 -6.90 5.70 -21.80
CA SER A 15 -6.30 4.43 -21.50
C SER A 15 -5.39 4.65 -20.29
N GLU A 16 -5.93 4.43 -19.09
CA GLU A 16 -5.16 4.51 -17.85
C GLU A 16 -4.01 3.51 -17.97
N VAL A 17 -2.79 4.04 -18.11
CA VAL A 17 -1.56 3.26 -18.16
C VAL A 17 -0.90 3.28 -16.80
N CYS A 18 -0.12 2.24 -16.51
CA CYS A 18 0.67 2.17 -15.30
C CYS A 18 1.78 3.22 -15.31
N ILE A 19 1.91 3.95 -14.21
CA ILE A 19 2.89 5.02 -13.99
C ILE A 19 3.70 4.66 -12.75
N SER A 20 5.02 4.57 -12.87
CA SER A 20 5.87 4.22 -11.74
C SER A 20 5.79 5.30 -10.63
N PRO A 21 5.46 4.95 -9.38
CA PRO A 21 5.23 5.93 -8.30
C PRO A 21 6.53 6.60 -7.80
N GLY A 22 7.69 5.97 -8.03
CA GLY A 22 8.99 6.44 -7.55
C GLY A 22 9.18 6.27 -6.03
N GLY A 23 10.24 6.90 -5.49
CA GLY A 23 10.56 6.85 -4.07
C GLY A 23 11.08 5.48 -3.61
N ARG A 24 10.41 4.87 -2.62
CA ARG A 24 10.79 3.56 -2.05
C ARG A 24 10.36 2.38 -2.92
N PHE A 25 9.41 2.59 -3.84
CA PHE A 25 8.87 1.51 -4.66
C PHE A 25 9.70 1.32 -5.93
N PRO A 26 9.98 0.06 -6.33
CA PRO A 26 10.61 -0.20 -7.61
C PRO A 26 9.70 0.27 -8.77
N PRO A 27 10.25 0.57 -9.95
CA PRO A 27 9.45 0.93 -11.12
C PRO A 27 8.60 -0.26 -11.60
N PHE A 28 7.42 0.01 -12.17
CA PHE A 28 6.54 -1.02 -12.70
C PHE A 28 7.11 -1.60 -14.00
N SER A 29 7.24 -2.93 -14.09
CA SER A 29 7.56 -3.62 -15.34
C SER A 29 6.50 -3.41 -16.44
N SER A 30 5.30 -2.99 -16.03
CA SER A 30 4.16 -2.69 -16.89
C SER A 30 4.00 -1.19 -17.18
N GLU A 31 4.98 -0.35 -16.83
CA GLU A 31 4.94 1.08 -17.09
C GLU A 31 4.61 1.39 -18.56
N GLY A 32 3.68 2.32 -18.78
CA GLY A 32 3.14 2.67 -20.10
C GLY A 32 2.13 1.66 -20.67
N LYS A 33 1.84 0.54 -19.98
CA LYS A 33 0.82 -0.44 -20.36
C LYS A 33 -0.41 -0.31 -19.47
N PRO A 34 -1.61 -0.69 -19.93
CA PRO A 34 -2.78 -0.73 -19.06
C PRO A 34 -2.60 -1.77 -17.94
N PRO A 35 -3.22 -1.58 -16.76
CA PRO A 35 -3.28 -2.60 -15.72
C PRO A 35 -3.86 -3.91 -16.26
N GLN A 36 -3.21 -5.03 -15.97
CA GLN A 36 -3.59 -6.34 -16.53
C GLN A 36 -3.86 -7.34 -15.42
N LYS A 37 -4.53 -8.42 -15.81
CA LYS A 37 -4.66 -9.61 -14.98
C LYS A 37 -3.32 -10.33 -14.92
N VAL A 38 -2.87 -10.68 -13.72
CA VAL A 38 -1.66 -11.48 -13.55
C VAL A 38 -2.02 -12.96 -13.71
N ALA A 39 -1.41 -13.61 -14.69
CA ALA A 39 -1.53 -15.05 -14.89
C ALA A 39 -0.66 -15.82 -13.89
N LYS A 40 -1.08 -17.04 -13.54
CA LYS A 40 -0.25 -17.98 -12.76
C LYS A 40 1.06 -18.25 -13.51
N GLY A 41 2.19 -18.17 -12.82
CA GLY A 41 3.51 -18.36 -13.41
C GLY A 41 4.61 -17.60 -12.67
N PRO A 42 5.78 -17.39 -13.30
CA PRO A 42 6.93 -16.73 -12.67
C PRO A 42 6.67 -15.27 -12.23
N ARG A 43 5.63 -14.63 -12.77
CA ARG A 43 5.20 -13.27 -12.43
C ARG A 43 3.96 -13.23 -11.52
N ASP A 44 3.54 -14.36 -10.98
CA ASP A 44 2.35 -14.45 -10.14
C ASP A 44 2.51 -13.63 -8.84
N LEU A 45 1.44 -12.96 -8.44
CA LEU A 45 1.35 -12.23 -7.18
C LEU A 45 1.05 -13.20 -6.05
N ALA A 46 2.03 -14.03 -5.68
CA ALA A 46 1.93 -14.97 -4.55
C ALA A 46 1.54 -14.26 -3.24
N PHE A 47 1.92 -12.98 -3.15
CA PHE A 47 1.56 -11.98 -2.15
C PHE A 47 0.79 -10.83 -2.82
N CYS A 48 0.01 -10.03 -2.08
CA CYS A 48 -0.87 -8.99 -2.66
C CYS A 48 -1.99 -9.56 -3.55
N ARG A 49 -2.52 -10.73 -3.18
CA ARG A 49 -3.41 -11.53 -4.06
C ARG A 49 -4.69 -10.81 -4.46
N VAL A 50 -5.17 -9.89 -3.62
CA VAL A 50 -6.38 -9.09 -3.86
C VAL A 50 -6.30 -8.28 -5.16
N PHE A 51 -5.09 -7.94 -5.62
CA PHE A 51 -4.89 -7.16 -6.84
C PHE A 51 -4.65 -7.99 -8.10
N ARG A 52 -4.66 -9.33 -8.03
CA ARG A 52 -4.35 -10.23 -9.17
C ARG A 52 -5.20 -10.00 -10.41
N GLU A 53 -6.47 -9.65 -10.24
CA GLU A 53 -7.41 -9.52 -11.36
C GLU A 53 -7.12 -8.31 -12.24
N LYS A 54 -6.56 -7.23 -11.69
CA LYS A 54 -6.21 -6.02 -12.44
C LYS A 54 -5.17 -5.19 -11.67
N THR A 55 -3.95 -5.13 -12.16
CA THR A 55 -2.84 -4.45 -11.46
C THR A 55 -1.71 -4.02 -12.39
N CYS A 56 -0.87 -3.11 -11.89
CA CYS A 56 0.41 -2.71 -12.49
C CYS A 56 1.61 -3.49 -11.92
N CYS A 57 1.40 -4.25 -10.84
CA CYS A 57 2.46 -4.93 -10.12
C CYS A 57 2.81 -6.31 -10.69
N ASP A 58 4.05 -6.71 -10.43
CA ASP A 58 4.52 -8.08 -10.51
C ASP A 58 5.30 -8.45 -9.22
N VAL A 59 6.04 -9.56 -9.25
CA VAL A 59 6.84 -10.04 -8.11
C VAL A 59 7.83 -8.99 -7.58
N SER A 60 8.38 -8.13 -8.44
CA SER A 60 9.33 -7.09 -8.01
C SER A 60 8.72 -6.08 -7.03
N GLN A 61 7.43 -5.79 -7.21
CA GLN A 61 6.69 -4.84 -6.38
C GLN A 61 6.24 -5.43 -5.05
N THR A 62 5.96 -6.74 -5.04
CA THR A 62 5.40 -7.42 -3.87
C THR A 62 6.45 -7.97 -2.93
N TYR A 63 7.69 -8.13 -3.41
CA TYR A 63 8.77 -8.64 -2.58
C TYR A 63 9.09 -7.74 -1.36
N PRO A 64 9.18 -6.40 -1.47
CA PRO A 64 9.34 -5.52 -0.32
C PRO A 64 8.19 -5.62 0.69
N ALA A 65 6.94 -5.73 0.20
CA ALA A 65 5.75 -5.90 1.04
C ALA A 65 5.81 -7.21 1.84
N LEU A 66 6.21 -8.31 1.18
CA LEU A 66 6.41 -9.60 1.81
C LEU A 66 7.47 -9.55 2.92
N LEU A 67 8.58 -8.86 2.70
CA LEU A 67 9.63 -8.70 3.71
C LEU A 67 9.13 -7.89 4.92
N SER A 68 8.38 -6.82 4.68
CA SER A 68 7.75 -5.99 5.74
C SER A 68 6.88 -6.87 6.65
N ILE A 69 6.05 -7.72 6.05
CA ILE A 69 5.11 -8.56 6.81
C ILE A 69 5.78 -9.74 7.49
N ARG A 70 6.81 -10.33 6.87
CA ARG A 70 7.62 -11.35 7.56
C ARG A 70 8.32 -10.77 8.79
N LYS A 71 8.85 -9.55 8.71
CA LYS A 71 9.44 -8.87 9.87
C LYS A 71 8.39 -8.70 10.97
N LEU A 72 7.21 -8.20 10.62
CA LEU A 72 6.10 -7.99 11.56
C LEU A 72 5.62 -9.30 12.21
N ALA A 73 5.44 -10.36 11.42
CA ALA A 73 5.04 -11.67 11.91
C ALA A 73 6.13 -12.34 12.79
N SER A 74 7.40 -12.18 12.44
CA SER A 74 8.53 -12.77 13.17
C SER A 74 8.74 -12.18 14.57
N ALA A 75 8.25 -10.96 14.80
CA ALA A 75 8.24 -10.36 16.13
C ALA A 75 7.26 -11.08 17.10
N GLY A 76 6.33 -11.88 16.58
CA GLY A 76 5.42 -12.72 17.37
C GLY A 76 4.23 -11.99 18.00
N GLU A 77 4.11 -10.68 17.80
CA GLU A 77 3.13 -9.83 18.48
C GLU A 77 1.95 -9.40 17.59
N ALA A 78 2.07 -9.56 16.27
CA ALA A 78 1.02 -9.18 15.33
C ALA A 78 -0.03 -10.28 15.17
N LYS A 79 -1.28 -9.97 15.54
CA LYS A 79 -2.45 -10.81 15.24
C LYS A 79 -2.63 -10.97 13.73
N GLN A 80 -3.27 -12.06 13.31
CA GLN A 80 -3.55 -12.32 11.88
C GLN A 80 -4.32 -11.17 11.21
N GLU A 81 -5.22 -10.51 11.96
CA GLU A 81 -5.95 -9.34 11.47
C GLU A 81 -5.03 -8.17 11.12
N CYS A 82 -4.07 -7.86 12.01
CA CYS A 82 -3.03 -6.86 11.73
C CYS A 82 -2.24 -7.22 10.47
N LEU A 83 -1.78 -8.47 10.36
CA LEU A 83 -1.00 -8.93 9.20
C LEU A 83 -1.77 -8.77 7.89
N ASN A 84 -3.07 -9.09 7.89
CA ASN A 84 -3.92 -8.96 6.71
C ASN A 84 -4.12 -7.49 6.30
N VAL A 85 -4.40 -6.61 7.26
CA VAL A 85 -4.60 -5.17 7.00
C VAL A 85 -3.28 -4.51 6.56
N TRP A 86 -2.17 -4.92 7.17
CA TRP A 86 -0.82 -4.48 6.78
C TRP A 86 -0.45 -4.94 5.36
N GLU A 87 -0.89 -6.14 4.95
CA GLU A 87 -0.69 -6.61 3.56
C GLU A 87 -1.34 -5.64 2.58
N VAL A 88 -2.60 -5.28 2.84
CA VAL A 88 -3.32 -4.36 1.96
C VAL A 88 -2.64 -2.98 1.91
N LEU A 89 -2.09 -2.49 3.04
CA LEU A 89 -1.36 -1.22 3.08
C LEU A 89 -0.09 -1.26 2.22
N GLU A 90 0.76 -2.26 2.42
CA GLU A 90 2.02 -2.41 1.68
C GLU A 90 1.79 -2.69 0.19
N CYS A 91 0.70 -3.39 -0.13
CA CYS A 91 0.30 -3.72 -1.49
C CYS A 91 -0.55 -2.63 -2.18
N SER A 92 -0.84 -1.52 -1.52
CA SER A 92 -1.75 -0.47 -2.03
C SER A 92 -1.34 0.11 -3.39
N ILE A 93 -0.03 0.14 -3.69
CA ILE A 93 0.50 0.57 -5.00
C ILE A 93 0.06 -0.34 -6.16
N CYS A 94 -0.39 -1.56 -5.84
CA CYS A 94 -0.87 -2.53 -6.81
C CYS A 94 -2.37 -2.34 -7.15
N ASP A 95 -3.08 -1.47 -6.44
CA ASP A 95 -4.44 -1.05 -6.83
C ASP A 95 -4.35 -0.34 -8.19
N PRO A 96 -5.12 -0.74 -9.21
CA PRO A 96 -5.04 -0.14 -10.54
C PRO A 96 -5.44 1.33 -10.57
N ARG A 97 -6.13 1.86 -9.56
CA ARG A 97 -6.45 3.30 -9.43
C ARG A 97 -5.29 4.09 -8.81
N VAL A 98 -4.39 3.40 -8.11
CA VAL A 98 -3.18 4.00 -7.54
C VAL A 98 -2.05 3.90 -8.56
N GLY A 99 -1.81 2.71 -9.12
CA GLY A 99 -0.73 2.47 -10.07
C GLY A 99 -0.86 3.18 -11.42
N THR A 100 -1.99 3.83 -11.71
CA THR A 100 -2.21 4.63 -12.93
C THR A 100 -2.19 6.15 -12.67
N ARG A 101 -2.01 6.56 -11.41
CA ARG A 101 -1.91 7.96 -11.03
C ARG A 101 -0.45 8.31 -10.72
N PRO A 102 0.02 9.49 -11.16
CA PRO A 102 1.36 9.96 -10.81
C PRO A 102 1.44 10.31 -9.33
N GLY A 103 2.61 10.10 -8.74
CA GLY A 103 2.92 10.47 -7.36
C GLY A 103 2.75 9.33 -6.35
N PRO A 104 3.04 9.61 -5.07
CA PRO A 104 2.93 8.61 -4.01
C PRO A 104 1.46 8.19 -3.79
N PRO A 105 1.22 6.95 -3.32
CA PRO A 105 -0.12 6.46 -3.02
C PRO A 105 -0.80 7.32 -1.95
N VAL A 106 -2.01 7.80 -2.26
CA VAL A 106 -2.87 8.50 -1.30
C VAL A 106 -3.75 7.48 -0.61
N ILE A 107 -3.57 7.36 0.71
CA ILE A 107 -4.33 6.42 1.54
C ILE A 107 -5.43 7.18 2.29
N CYS A 108 -6.63 6.60 2.34
CA CYS A 108 -7.74 7.18 3.08
C CYS A 108 -7.48 7.15 4.59
N ALA A 109 -7.84 8.24 5.29
CA ALA A 109 -7.69 8.32 6.74
C ALA A 109 -8.36 7.15 7.48
N SER A 110 -9.58 6.78 7.08
CA SER A 110 -10.32 5.65 7.64
C SER A 110 -9.60 4.30 7.48
N PHE A 111 -8.81 4.13 6.42
CA PHE A 111 -8.00 2.93 6.24
C PHE A 111 -6.77 2.94 7.15
N CYS A 112 -6.15 4.11 7.34
CA CYS A 112 -5.07 4.27 8.33
C CYS A 112 -5.57 4.02 9.76
N ASP A 113 -6.79 4.46 10.09
CA ASP A 113 -7.42 4.18 11.39
C ASP A 113 -7.64 2.68 11.60
N LEU A 114 -8.07 1.96 10.55
CA LEU A 114 -8.21 0.51 10.58
C LEU A 114 -6.86 -0.18 10.81
N VAL A 115 -5.82 0.21 10.08
CA VAL A 115 -4.46 -0.32 10.28
C VAL A 115 -4.02 -0.10 11.72
N PHE A 116 -4.20 1.12 12.24
CA PHE A 116 -3.83 1.46 13.60
C PHE A 116 -4.59 0.62 14.63
N HIS A 117 -5.91 0.50 14.48
CA HIS A 117 -6.75 -0.27 15.37
C HIS A 117 -6.33 -1.75 15.40
N SER A 118 -6.25 -2.38 14.22
CA SER A 118 -5.93 -3.80 14.08
C SER A 118 -4.51 -4.14 14.54
N CYS A 119 -3.58 -3.19 14.48
CA CYS A 119 -2.18 -3.42 14.85
C CYS A 119 -1.73 -2.74 16.15
N SER A 120 -2.63 -2.09 16.90
CA SER A 120 -2.29 -1.29 18.09
C SER A 120 -1.57 -2.06 19.21
N GLU A 121 -1.66 -3.39 19.21
CA GLU A 121 -1.01 -4.28 20.18
C GLU A 121 0.34 -4.85 19.69
N ALA A 122 0.69 -4.65 18.42
CA ALA A 122 1.96 -5.12 17.86
C ALA A 122 3.06 -4.07 18.09
N TYR A 123 4.22 -4.45 18.62
CA TYR A 123 5.35 -3.53 18.77
C TYR A 123 5.99 -3.24 17.42
N PHE A 124 5.97 -1.97 17.04
CA PHE A 124 6.59 -1.50 15.82
C PHE A 124 7.99 -0.93 16.11
N SER A 125 9.04 -1.63 15.70
CA SER A 125 10.34 -0.98 15.45
C SER A 125 10.29 -0.30 14.08
N ILE A 126 9.65 0.87 14.04
CA ILE A 126 9.74 1.75 12.88
C ILE A 126 11.10 2.44 12.96
N ASP A 127 12.03 2.00 12.12
CA ASP A 127 13.25 2.75 11.84
C ASP A 127 12.84 4.13 11.31
N VAL A 128 12.94 5.14 12.19
CA VAL A 128 12.63 6.55 11.91
C VAL A 128 13.47 7.11 10.75
N LYS A 129 14.54 6.42 10.35
CA LYS A 129 15.37 6.77 9.19
C LYS A 129 14.79 6.36 7.83
N THR A 130 13.75 5.53 7.77
CA THR A 130 13.31 4.93 6.49
C THR A 130 11.80 5.02 6.20
N GLN A 131 11.01 5.71 7.01
CA GLN A 131 9.55 5.67 6.87
C GLN A 131 8.91 7.01 6.59
N VAL A 132 8.65 7.24 5.30
CA VAL A 132 7.40 7.91 4.89
C VAL A 132 6.35 6.80 4.90
N SER A 133 5.76 6.51 6.06
CA SER A 133 4.57 5.66 6.11
C SER A 133 3.51 6.31 5.22
N GLN A 134 2.91 5.56 4.29
CA GLN A 134 1.87 6.07 3.40
C GLN A 134 0.69 6.70 4.17
N CYS A 135 0.53 6.31 5.44
CA CYS A 135 -0.25 7.01 6.44
C CYS A 135 0.60 8.09 7.14
N ASN A 136 0.87 9.20 6.46
CA ASN A 136 1.38 10.41 7.11
C ASN A 136 0.71 11.63 6.51
N GLN A 137 -0.44 12.00 7.07
CA GLN A 137 -0.83 13.38 7.40
C GLN A 137 -2.30 13.37 7.82
N SER A 138 -2.57 14.03 8.96
CA SER A 138 -3.90 14.21 9.58
C SER A 138 -4.39 13.10 10.51
N GLY A 139 -3.60 12.72 11.53
CA GLY A 139 -4.19 12.00 12.69
C GLY A 139 -3.29 11.09 13.51
N LEU A 140 -2.11 10.70 13.03
CA LEU A 140 -1.26 9.77 13.75
C LEU A 140 -0.04 10.49 14.32
N HIS A 141 -0.18 10.97 15.56
CA HIS A 141 0.94 11.27 16.44
C HIS A 141 1.74 9.99 16.65
N ILE A 142 2.58 9.65 15.67
CA ILE A 142 3.58 8.60 15.73
C ILE A 142 2.88 7.23 15.93
N MET A 143 3.34 6.21 15.23
CA MET A 143 3.26 4.87 15.81
C MET A 143 4.25 4.84 16.98
N THR A 144 4.01 5.66 18.01
CA THR A 144 4.71 5.52 19.27
C THR A 144 4.04 4.36 19.97
N PRO A 145 4.82 3.40 20.49
CA PRO A 145 4.30 2.38 21.36
C PRO A 145 3.52 3.08 22.48
N LYS A 146 2.33 2.56 22.81
CA LYS A 146 1.79 2.77 24.14
C LYS A 146 2.93 2.46 25.11
N ASN A 147 3.31 3.47 25.89
CA ASN A 147 4.41 3.54 26.84
C ASN A 147 5.51 4.49 26.37
N HIS A 148 5.36 5.72 26.83
CA HIS A 148 6.38 6.76 26.94
C HIS A 148 7.63 6.36 27.76
N PHE A 149 7.89 5.06 27.99
CA PHE A 149 8.99 4.54 28.81
C PHE A 149 9.18 3.05 28.53
N ALA A 150 9.86 2.66 27.44
CA ALA A 150 10.55 1.38 27.38
C ALA A 150 11.54 1.31 26.20
N MET A 151 12.82 1.53 26.54
CA MET A 151 13.95 0.75 26.01
C MET A 151 14.28 0.96 24.51
N ALA A 152 15.02 2.00 24.14
CA ALA A 152 16.49 1.98 24.25
C ALA A 152 17.08 0.82 25.10
N LYS A 153 16.93 -0.42 24.64
CA LYS A 153 17.67 -1.62 25.09
C LYS A 153 17.19 -2.76 24.19
N ARG A 154 18.00 -3.38 23.33
CA ARG A 154 19.24 -4.07 23.70
C ARG A 154 20.11 -4.21 22.44
N LEU A 155 21.05 -3.27 22.27
CA LEU A 155 22.35 -3.60 21.71
C LEU A 155 23.16 -4.17 22.89
N VAL A 156 23.27 -5.49 22.93
CA VAL A 156 24.42 -6.18 23.51
C VAL A 156 24.84 -7.20 22.46
#